data_AF-A0A6U8MZJ5-F1
#
_entry.id   AF-A0A6U8MZJ5-F1
#
_cell.length_a   1.000
_cell.length_b   1.000
_cell.length_c   1.000
_cell.angle_alpha   90.00
_cell.angle_beta   90.00
_cell.angle_gamma   90.00
#
_symmetry.space_group_name_H-M   'P 1'
#
loop_
_entity.id
_entity.type
_entity.pdbx_description
1 polymer ?
#
loop_
_entity_poly.entity_id
_entity_poly.type
_entity_poly.pdbx_seq_one_letter_code
_entity_poly.pdbx_strand_id
1 'polypeptide(L)'
;GRVHLQDVCWVSSVRAGRCEERVVTPVWAVNRCGVRRTHAGASHLRPLRHAATGAVCGWAEEKKERWRRGATVKDRGEPCHIQHVLQVVSGARGGGEEGEAEVAAAAFANSVRVFGLAS
;
A
#
# COMPACT_ATOMS: atom_id res chain seq x y z
N GLY A 1 -17.94 -9.89 12.12
CA GLY A 1 -16.86 -10.17 13.09
C GLY A 1 -15.98 -8.95 13.20
N ARG A 2 -15.66 -8.50 14.42
CA ARG A 2 -14.83 -7.30 14.64
C ARG A 2 -13.41 -7.58 14.19
N VAL A 3 -12.98 -6.93 13.11
CA VAL A 3 -11.57 -6.89 12.73
C VAL A 3 -10.86 -6.02 13.76
N HIS A 4 -9.97 -6.61 14.56
CA HIS A 4 -9.15 -5.85 15.51
C HIS A 4 -8.19 -4.95 14.75
N LEU A 5 -8.39 -3.65 14.92
CA LEU A 5 -7.74 -2.54 14.22
C LEU A 5 -6.36 -2.22 14.85
N GLN A 6 -5.56 -3.24 15.19
CA GLN A 6 -4.29 -3.04 15.92
C GLN A 6 -3.01 -3.18 15.07
N ASP A 7 -3.10 -3.61 13.80
CA ASP A 7 -1.90 -3.86 12.97
C ASP A 7 -1.68 -2.88 11.82
N VAL A 8 -2.41 -1.76 11.80
CA VAL A 8 -2.17 -0.67 10.86
C VAL A 8 -2.11 0.59 11.69
N CYS A 9 -0.93 1.20 11.78
CA CYS A 9 -0.74 2.48 12.47
C CYS A 9 -1.54 3.55 11.71
N TRP A 10 -2.81 3.68 12.08
CA TRP A 10 -3.76 4.62 11.55
C TRP A 10 -3.87 5.74 12.57
N VAL A 11 -3.58 6.98 12.18
CA VAL A 11 -3.87 8.14 13.03
C VAL A 11 -5.39 8.32 13.01
N SER A 12 -6.05 7.63 13.94
CA SER A 12 -7.48 7.67 14.13
C SER A 12 -7.92 9.00 14.74
N SER A 13 -8.74 9.76 14.03
CA SER A 13 -9.82 10.52 14.66
C SER A 13 -11.02 10.54 13.73
N VAL A 14 -11.84 9.48 13.80
CA VAL A 14 -13.02 9.31 12.97
C VAL A 14 -14.12 10.25 13.50
N ARG A 15 -14.38 11.36 12.82
CA ARG A 15 -15.72 11.97 12.80
C ARG A 15 -16.34 11.65 11.45
N ALA A 16 -17.51 11.01 11.49
CA ALA A 16 -18.29 10.63 10.34
C ALA A 16 -18.43 11.83 9.37
N GLY A 17 -17.84 11.73 8.18
CA GLY A 17 -18.03 12.73 7.13
C GLY A 17 -16.97 12.83 6.05
N ARG A 18 -15.67 12.60 6.33
CA ARG A 18 -14.59 12.77 5.32
C ARG A 18 -13.37 11.89 5.60
N CYS A 19 -13.43 10.60 5.22
CA CYS A 19 -12.32 9.67 5.46
C CYS A 19 -11.13 9.87 4.49
N GLU A 20 -11.30 10.49 3.32
CA GLU A 20 -10.20 10.77 2.37
C GLU A 20 -9.14 11.72 2.91
N GLU A 21 -9.53 12.74 3.69
CA GLU A 21 -8.67 13.88 4.05
C GLU A 21 -7.52 13.54 5.03
N ARG A 22 -7.45 12.27 5.47
CA ARG A 22 -6.52 11.79 6.50
C ARG A 22 -5.72 10.57 6.08
N VAL A 23 -5.92 10.08 4.85
CA VAL A 23 -5.10 8.99 4.33
C VAL A 23 -3.72 9.55 4.07
N VAL A 24 -2.73 9.09 4.81
CA VAL A 24 -1.32 9.23 4.46
C VAL A 24 -0.82 7.81 4.33
N THR A 25 -0.07 7.50 3.27
CA THR A 25 0.56 6.18 3.09
C THR A 25 2.05 6.30 3.37
N PRO A 26 2.48 6.33 4.64
CA PRO A 26 3.90 6.31 4.92
C PRO A 26 4.37 4.86 4.74
N VAL A 27 5.20 4.59 3.72
CA VAL A 27 6.05 3.38 3.75
C VAL A 27 7.23 3.69 4.66
N TRP A 28 6.96 3.70 5.96
CA TRP A 28 8.00 3.77 6.96
C TRP A 28 8.36 2.35 7.39
N ALA A 29 9.66 2.06 7.28
CA ALA A 29 10.36 0.79 7.52
C ALA A 29 10.48 -0.14 6.30
N VAL A 30 11.42 0.21 5.42
CA VAL A 30 12.20 -0.79 4.68
C VAL A 30 12.58 -1.90 5.69
N ASN A 31 12.23 -3.16 5.39
CA ASN A 31 12.36 -4.36 6.24
C ASN A 31 11.21 -4.72 7.21
N ARG A 32 10.10 -3.97 7.31
CA ARG A 32 8.91 -4.39 8.12
C ARG A 32 7.58 -4.12 7.40
N CYS A 33 6.51 -4.72 7.90
CA CYS A 33 5.11 -4.49 7.47
C CYS A 33 4.74 -4.88 6.03
N GLY A 34 5.49 -5.76 5.35
CA GLY A 34 5.06 -6.33 4.07
C GLY A 34 3.73 -7.10 4.20
N VAL A 35 2.83 -6.95 3.24
CA VAL A 35 1.54 -7.67 3.23
C VAL A 35 1.79 -9.16 2.99
N ARG A 36 1.47 -10.00 3.97
CA ARG A 36 1.63 -11.47 3.89
C ARG A 36 0.31 -12.15 3.58
N ARG A 37 0.36 -13.34 2.98
CA ARG A 37 -0.84 -14.18 2.71
C ARG A 37 -1.71 -14.45 3.93
N THR A 38 -1.13 -14.43 5.13
CA THR A 38 -1.84 -14.63 6.40
C THR A 38 -2.57 -13.38 6.88
N HIS A 39 -2.33 -12.21 6.29
CA HIS A 39 -3.00 -10.96 6.66
C HIS A 39 -4.36 -10.87 5.99
N ALA A 40 -5.35 -10.28 6.68
CA ALA A 40 -6.68 -10.06 6.12
C ALA A 40 -6.65 -9.26 4.82
N GLY A 41 -5.76 -8.26 4.71
CA GLY A 41 -5.61 -7.45 3.49
C GLY A 41 -5.13 -8.25 2.27
N ALA A 42 -4.53 -9.42 2.45
CA ALA A 42 -3.99 -10.20 1.33
C ALA A 42 -5.05 -10.59 0.29
N SER A 43 -6.33 -10.67 0.69
CA SER A 43 -7.44 -10.95 -0.23
C SER A 43 -7.68 -9.86 -1.26
N HIS A 44 -7.18 -8.64 -1.04
CA HIS A 44 -7.32 -7.52 -1.98
C HIS A 44 -6.14 -7.41 -2.95
N LEU A 45 -5.08 -8.19 -2.75
CA LEU A 45 -3.90 -8.13 -3.60
C LEU A 45 -4.21 -8.71 -4.97
N ARG A 46 -3.75 -7.99 -6.00
CA ARG A 46 -3.83 -8.45 -7.39
C ARG A 46 -2.49 -8.25 -8.10
N PRO A 47 -2.18 -9.04 -9.15
CA PRO A 47 -0.96 -8.87 -9.92
C PRO A 47 -0.84 -7.41 -10.37
N LEU A 48 0.27 -6.78 -10.01
CA LEU A 48 0.57 -5.42 -10.44
C LEU A 48 0.70 -5.41 -11.96
N ARG A 49 0.19 -4.35 -12.61
CA ARG A 49 0.23 -4.18 -14.06
C ARG A 49 0.87 -2.84 -14.41
N HIS A 50 1.73 -2.85 -15.42
CA HIS A 50 2.35 -1.64 -15.93
C HIS A 50 1.30 -0.78 -16.62
N ALA A 51 1.08 0.45 -16.16
CA ALA A 51 -0.01 1.31 -16.62
C ALA A 51 -0.01 1.53 -18.15
N ALA A 52 1.17 1.63 -18.78
CA ALA A 52 1.28 1.90 -20.20
C ALA A 52 1.14 0.66 -21.10
N THR A 53 1.41 -0.55 -20.59
CA THR A 53 1.51 -1.77 -21.42
C THR A 53 0.59 -2.89 -20.98
N GLY A 54 -0.04 -2.79 -19.81
CA GLY A 54 -0.88 -3.83 -19.21
C GLY A 54 -0.13 -5.09 -18.78
N ALA A 55 1.18 -5.17 -19.06
CA ALA A 55 2.04 -6.27 -18.70
C ALA A 55 2.11 -6.40 -17.18
N VAL A 56 2.12 -7.63 -16.67
CA VAL A 56 2.28 -7.87 -15.23
C VAL A 56 3.64 -7.31 -14.81
N CYS A 57 3.64 -6.24 -14.01
CA CYS A 57 4.85 -5.67 -13.44
C CYS A 57 5.08 -6.30 -12.06
N GLY A 58 5.65 -7.50 -12.06
CA GLY A 58 6.06 -8.18 -10.84
C GLY A 58 7.53 -7.93 -10.53
N TRP A 59 7.86 -7.68 -9.28
CA TRP A 59 9.21 -7.85 -8.80
C TRP A 59 9.48 -9.35 -8.65
N ALA A 60 10.59 -9.84 -9.18
CA ALA A 60 11.01 -11.20 -8.84
C ALA A 60 11.39 -11.21 -7.35
N GLU A 61 10.70 -12.02 -6.54
CA GLU A 61 11.04 -12.19 -5.12
C GLU A 61 11.99 -13.36 -4.95
N GLU A 62 13.18 -13.10 -4.42
CA GLU A 62 14.22 -14.13 -4.24
C GLU A 62 14.62 -14.29 -2.78
N LYS A 63 15.04 -15.50 -2.40
CA LYS A 63 15.66 -15.72 -1.09
C LYS A 63 16.94 -14.91 -0.98
N LYS A 64 17.26 -14.45 0.24
CA LYS A 64 18.42 -13.59 0.50
C LYS A 64 19.72 -14.19 -0.02
N GLU A 65 19.89 -15.51 0.08
CA GLU A 65 21.11 -16.22 -0.33
C GLU A 65 21.27 -16.33 -1.85
N ARG A 66 20.19 -16.15 -2.61
CA ARG A 66 20.16 -16.27 -4.08
C ARG A 66 19.74 -14.97 -4.78
N TRP A 67 19.82 -13.85 -4.06
CA TRP A 67 19.37 -12.57 -4.57
C TRP A 67 20.19 -12.13 -5.79
N ARG A 68 19.50 -11.62 -6.82
CA ARG A 68 20.10 -11.03 -8.02
C ARG A 68 19.66 -9.58 -8.17
N ARG A 69 20.49 -8.76 -8.81
CA ARG A 69 20.13 -7.38 -9.16
C ARG A 69 18.83 -7.35 -9.96
N GLY A 70 17.90 -6.48 -9.54
CA GLY A 70 16.57 -6.36 -10.15
C GLY A 70 15.48 -7.23 -9.52
N ALA A 71 15.83 -8.10 -8.56
CA ALA A 71 14.87 -8.81 -7.72
C ALA A 71 14.65 -8.07 -6.40
N THR A 72 13.49 -8.25 -5.78
CA THR A 72 13.26 -7.92 -4.36
C THR A 72 13.70 -9.11 -3.49
N VAL A 73 14.02 -8.86 -2.22
CA VAL A 73 14.29 -9.98 -1.29
C VAL A 73 12.98 -10.41 -0.66
N LYS A 74 12.72 -11.72 -0.70
CA LYS A 74 11.56 -12.34 -0.08
C LYS A 74 11.45 -11.94 1.39
N ASP A 75 10.24 -11.65 1.83
CA ASP A 75 9.90 -11.23 3.20
C ASP A 75 10.48 -9.87 3.63
N ARG A 76 11.08 -9.10 2.70
CA ARG A 76 11.55 -7.73 2.94
C ARG A 76 10.56 -6.70 2.37
N GLY A 77 10.01 -5.87 3.25
CA GLY A 77 9.25 -4.68 2.83
C GLY A 77 10.16 -3.67 2.10
N GLU A 78 9.78 -3.23 0.92
CA GLU A 78 10.51 -2.27 0.08
C GLU A 78 9.55 -1.14 -0.36
N PRO A 79 10.05 0.06 -0.65
CA PRO A 79 9.21 1.19 -1.06
C PRO A 79 8.33 0.90 -2.28
N CYS A 80 8.82 0.08 -3.21
CA CYS A 80 8.06 -0.35 -4.38
C CYS A 80 6.80 -1.17 -4.04
N HIS A 81 6.72 -1.76 -2.84
CA HIS A 81 5.54 -2.50 -2.37
C HIS A 81 4.40 -1.59 -1.88
N ILE A 82 4.54 -0.25 -1.96
CA ILE A 82 3.47 0.70 -1.61
C ILE A 82 2.17 0.44 -2.39
N GLN A 83 2.27 -0.09 -3.61
CA GLN A 83 1.12 -0.42 -4.43
C GLN A 83 0.24 -1.52 -3.81
N HIS A 84 0.83 -2.45 -3.05
CA HIS A 84 0.06 -3.43 -2.29
C HIS A 84 -0.76 -2.77 -1.18
N VAL A 85 -0.21 -1.76 -0.50
CA VAL A 85 -0.95 -1.00 0.51
C VAL A 85 -2.13 -0.26 -0.14
N LEU A 86 -1.90 0.33 -1.31
CA LEU A 86 -2.97 0.99 -2.08
C LEU A 86 -4.12 0.02 -2.40
N GLN A 87 -3.81 -1.17 -2.91
CA GLN A 87 -4.80 -2.22 -3.21
C GLN A 87 -5.60 -2.61 -1.97
N VAL A 88 -4.92 -2.80 -0.83
CA VAL A 88 -5.57 -3.15 0.44
C VAL A 88 -6.48 -2.02 0.91
N VAL A 89 -6.04 -0.76 0.86
CA VAL A 89 -6.83 0.39 1.33
C VAL A 89 -8.04 0.61 0.44
N SER A 90 -7.87 0.56 -0.88
CA SER A 90 -8.99 0.73 -1.81
C SER A 90 -9.99 -0.42 -1.71
N GLY A 91 -9.50 -1.65 -1.65
CA GLY A 91 -10.32 -2.85 -1.47
C GLY A 91 -11.10 -2.86 -0.15
N ALA A 92 -10.45 -2.51 0.96
CA ALA A 92 -11.10 -2.42 2.27
C ALA A 92 -12.18 -1.32 2.33
N ARG A 93 -12.09 -0.29 1.48
CA ARG A 93 -13.10 0.77 1.33
C ARG A 93 -14.25 0.40 0.39
N GLY A 94 -14.17 -0.77 -0.27
CA GLY A 94 -15.16 -1.21 -1.25
C GLY A 94 -14.98 -0.61 -2.65
N GLY A 95 -13.94 0.22 -2.88
CA GLY A 95 -13.66 0.84 -4.17
C GLY A 95 -12.92 -0.06 -5.16
N GLY A 96 -12.30 -1.14 -4.67
CA GLY A 96 -11.61 -2.12 -5.53
C GLY A 96 -10.52 -1.48 -6.39
N GLU A 97 -10.42 -1.91 -7.66
CA GLU A 97 -9.48 -1.34 -8.63
C GLU A 97 -9.80 0.11 -9.00
N GLU A 98 -11.09 0.42 -9.17
CA GLU A 98 -11.56 1.73 -9.63
C GLU A 98 -11.24 2.85 -8.63
N GLY A 99 -11.29 2.56 -7.33
CA GLY A 99 -11.01 3.52 -6.25
C GLY A 99 -9.53 3.83 -6.01
N GLU A 100 -8.59 3.11 -6.64
CA GLU A 100 -7.17 3.26 -6.33
C GLU A 100 -6.59 4.60 -6.76
N ALA A 101 -7.00 5.12 -7.91
CA ALA A 101 -6.53 6.40 -8.40
C ALA A 101 -6.93 7.54 -7.44
N GLU A 102 -8.16 7.50 -6.92
CA GLU A 102 -8.68 8.46 -5.94
C GLU A 102 -7.91 8.37 -4.62
N VAL A 103 -7.75 7.15 -4.08
CA VAL A 103 -7.00 6.93 -2.84
C VAL A 103 -5.55 7.38 -2.98
N ALA A 104 -4.90 7.09 -4.11
CA ALA A 104 -3.53 7.50 -4.37
C ALA A 104 -3.40 9.04 -4.46
N ALA A 105 -4.31 9.70 -5.17
CA ALA A 105 -4.32 11.16 -5.30
C ALA A 105 -4.55 11.84 -3.93
N ALA A 106 -5.53 11.35 -3.16
CA ALA A 106 -5.80 11.85 -1.81
C ALA A 106 -4.60 11.63 -0.88
N ALA A 107 -4.02 10.42 -0.89
CA ALA A 107 -2.85 10.10 -0.08
C ALA A 107 -1.64 10.97 -0.42
N PHE A 108 -1.40 11.22 -1.70
CA PHE A 108 -0.34 12.09 -2.17
C PHE A 108 -0.57 13.54 -1.73
N ALA A 109 -1.75 14.11 -1.98
CA ALA A 109 -2.09 15.48 -1.60
C ALA A 109 -1.98 15.69 -0.08
N ASN A 110 -2.46 14.73 0.71
CA ASN A 110 -2.33 14.76 2.16
C ASN A 110 -0.86 14.72 2.60
N SER A 111 -0.05 13.86 1.98
CA SER A 111 1.38 13.76 2.28
C SER A 111 2.11 15.06 1.96
N VAL A 112 1.86 15.66 0.79
CA VAL A 112 2.44 16.96 0.41
C VAL A 112 2.10 18.04 1.43
N ARG A 113 0.83 18.11 1.86
CA ARG A 113 0.37 19.09 2.85
C ARG A 113 0.99 18.87 4.23
N VAL A 114 1.02 17.63 4.72
CA VAL A 114 1.52 17.30 6.06
C VAL A 114 3.03 17.49 6.16
N PHE A 115 3.77 17.09 5.12
CA PHE A 115 5.23 17.14 5.11
C PHE A 115 5.79 18.43 4.49
N GLY A 116 4.93 19.36 4.05
CA GLY A 116 5.35 20.64 3.48
C GLY A 116 6.19 20.49 2.20
N LEU A 117 5.84 19.53 1.33
CA LEU A 117 6.63 19.20 0.14
C LEU A 117 6.34 20.08 -1.07
N ALA A 118 5.30 20.92 -1.01
CA ALA A 118 5.03 21.95 -2.00
C ALA A 118 5.69 23.25 -1.52
N SER A 119 6.82 23.59 -2.15
CA SER A 119 7.53 24.87 -2.00
C SER A 119 7.04 25.90 -3.01
#